data_AF-A0A662A528-F1
#
_entry.id   AF-A0A662A528-F1
#
_cell.length_a   1.000
_cell.length_b   1.000
_cell.length_c   1.000
_cell.angle_alpha   90.00
_cell.angle_beta   90.00
_cell.angle_gamma   90.00
#
_symmetry.space_group_name_H-M   'P 1'
#
loop_
_entity.id
_entity.type
_entity.pdbx_description
1 polymer ?
#
loop_
_entity_poly.entity_id
_entity_poly.type
_entity_poly.pdbx_seq_one_letter_code
_entity_poly.pdbx_strand_id
1 'polypeptide(L)'
;MYIDYHKYNYDLIDSTELEKYVQRDKEAYKKVLKKWLEENVNSITERKWEIEEIGYLKEVSDFIKLIKEGETLFELGFYTSCIALIGVSSEDFSKYLSLKLGHNNHIQDVDRRGRTFDVSQFNRLKLQLNESILTQNQYDLLDEIRKKRNDCLHYNQNFKTKDKDELKQDAIICLNNLKKTLKDILGTSNQPNEKEILEVLSEIAKEVGSTIKNKDEMRSKVKNAMSYLFNFDVTFKTDKKYEIRDDYFLIKEIDFENNETTLASVLKNPGLFVIVELNDKEKELFTRLGLKENDTIWATLYSEISDIGMTEEWYFVDLRREDNFSEVFHEIMEKIMNE
;
A
#
# COMPACT_ATOMS: atom_id res chain seq x y z
N MET A 1 5.08 7.11 37.88
CA MET A 1 4.21 8.31 37.95
C MET A 1 3.55 8.46 36.59
N TYR A 2 2.22 8.56 36.53
CA TYR A 2 1.48 8.87 35.30
C TYR A 2 1.18 10.37 35.29
N ILE A 3 1.44 11.05 34.17
CA ILE A 3 1.23 12.49 34.02
C ILE A 3 0.31 12.70 32.82
N ASP A 4 -0.82 13.37 33.03
CA ASP A 4 -1.87 13.58 32.04
C ASP A 4 -2.32 15.05 32.05
N TYR A 5 -1.47 15.91 31.48
CA TYR A 5 -1.71 17.35 31.38
C TYR A 5 -1.58 17.78 29.92
N HIS A 6 -2.53 17.37 29.09
CA HIS A 6 -2.54 17.70 27.66
C HIS A 6 -3.18 19.05 27.34
N LYS A 7 -4.00 19.59 28.24
CA LYS A 7 -4.79 20.81 28.02
C LYS A 7 -4.55 21.79 29.15
N TYR A 8 -4.59 23.09 28.82
CA TYR A 8 -4.66 24.13 29.83
C TYR A 8 -5.95 23.99 30.66
N ASN A 9 -5.93 24.48 31.90
CA ASN A 9 -7.14 24.55 32.72
C ASN A 9 -8.05 25.68 32.22
N TYR A 10 -8.91 25.35 31.27
CA TYR A 10 -9.81 26.32 30.63
C TYR A 10 -10.91 26.86 31.55
N ASP A 11 -11.14 26.25 32.71
CA ASP A 11 -12.08 26.76 33.71
C ASP A 11 -11.63 28.11 34.29
N LEU A 12 -10.36 28.49 34.07
CA LEU A 12 -9.78 29.77 34.46
C LEU A 12 -9.97 30.89 33.42
N ILE A 13 -10.54 30.59 32.25
CA ILE A 13 -10.67 31.51 31.13
C ILE A 13 -12.12 31.99 31.01
N ASP A 14 -12.32 33.27 30.71
CA ASP A 14 -13.65 33.82 30.44
C ASP A 14 -14.31 33.16 29.22
N SER A 15 -15.62 32.91 29.29
CA SER A 15 -16.35 32.21 28.24
C SER A 15 -16.29 32.92 26.89
N THR A 16 -16.13 34.25 26.87
CA THR A 16 -16.00 35.05 25.65
C THR A 16 -14.65 34.90 24.95
N GLU A 17 -13.63 34.40 25.65
CA GLU A 17 -12.27 34.19 25.10
C GLU A 17 -11.89 32.71 24.93
N LEU A 18 -12.68 31.80 25.50
CA LEU A 18 -12.41 30.36 25.54
C LEU A 18 -12.02 29.78 24.17
N GLU A 19 -12.78 30.07 23.12
CA GLU A 19 -12.52 29.55 21.77
C GLU A 19 -11.15 29.99 21.23
N LYS A 20 -10.75 31.24 21.51
CA LYS A 20 -9.46 31.78 21.07
C LYS A 20 -8.31 31.05 21.77
N TYR A 21 -8.44 30.77 23.07
CA TYR A 21 -7.45 30.02 23.84
C TYR A 21 -7.34 28.57 23.35
N VAL A 22 -8.48 27.90 23.18
CA VAL A 22 -8.51 26.51 22.67
C VAL A 22 -7.88 26.46 21.28
N GLN A 23 -8.16 27.41 20.40
CA GLN A 23 -7.58 27.43 19.06
C GLN A 23 -6.08 27.68 19.09
N ARG A 24 -5.60 28.64 19.90
CA ARG A 24 -4.17 28.90 20.10
C ARG A 24 -3.43 27.63 20.57
N ASP A 25 -3.98 26.93 21.55
CA ASP A 25 -3.32 25.76 22.15
C ASP A 25 -3.34 24.55 21.20
N LYS A 26 -4.42 24.38 20.40
CA LYS A 26 -4.45 23.41 19.30
C LYS A 26 -3.36 23.71 18.25
N GLU A 27 -3.20 24.96 17.84
CA GLU A 27 -2.14 25.35 16.90
C GLU A 27 -0.73 25.15 17.49
N ALA A 28 -0.56 25.41 18.79
CA ALA A 28 0.69 25.11 19.48
C ALA A 28 0.99 23.61 19.48
N TYR A 29 -0.01 22.76 19.78
CA TYR A 29 0.16 21.32 19.75
C TYR A 29 0.46 20.77 18.35
N LYS A 30 -0.15 21.33 17.29
CA LYS A 30 0.21 20.99 15.90
C LYS A 30 1.70 21.21 15.62
N LYS A 31 2.31 22.28 16.16
CA LYS A 31 3.75 22.53 16.02
C LYS A 31 4.58 21.49 16.77
N VAL A 32 4.15 21.07 17.95
CA VAL A 32 4.78 19.98 18.71
C VAL A 32 4.75 18.68 17.90
N LEU A 33 3.60 18.33 17.31
CA LEU A 33 3.45 17.13 16.49
C LEU A 33 4.33 17.17 15.23
N LYS A 34 4.38 18.30 14.52
CA LYS A 34 5.25 18.46 13.33
C LYS A 34 6.71 18.24 13.69
N LYS A 35 7.19 18.90 14.75
CA LYS A 35 8.56 18.75 15.23
C LYS A 35 8.87 17.30 15.60
N TRP A 36 7.98 16.63 16.32
CA TRP A 36 8.15 15.22 16.66
C TRP A 36 8.25 14.33 15.42
N LEU A 37 7.38 14.55 14.42
CA LEU A 37 7.43 13.80 13.15
C LEU A 37 8.75 14.04 12.40
N GLU A 38 9.18 15.29 12.29
CA GLU A 38 10.45 15.67 11.64
C GLU A 38 11.65 15.01 12.32
N GLU A 39 11.70 15.01 13.66
CA GLU A 39 12.79 14.39 14.43
C GLU A 39 12.79 12.86 14.35
N ASN A 40 11.64 12.24 14.08
CA ASN A 40 11.49 10.77 14.09
C ASN A 40 11.36 10.15 12.69
N VAL A 41 11.27 10.95 11.62
CA VAL A 41 10.97 10.48 10.26
C VAL A 41 11.90 9.35 9.83
N ASN A 42 13.22 9.49 10.02
CA ASN A 42 14.17 8.44 9.65
C ASN A 42 13.93 7.15 10.44
N SER A 43 13.68 7.24 11.75
CA SER A 43 13.42 6.06 12.58
C SER A 43 12.10 5.36 12.22
N ILE A 44 11.08 6.13 11.81
CA ILE A 44 9.80 5.59 11.36
C ILE A 44 10.00 4.87 10.03
N THR A 45 10.72 5.50 9.10
CA THR A 45 11.11 4.92 7.81
C THR A 45 11.89 3.62 8.02
N GLU A 46 12.97 3.60 8.79
CA GLU A 46 13.74 2.36 9.02
C GLU A 46 12.87 1.23 9.59
N ARG A 47 11.98 1.54 10.55
CA ARG A 47 11.04 0.55 11.08
C ARG A 47 10.08 0.01 10.03
N LYS A 48 9.63 0.83 9.08
CA LYS A 48 8.76 0.35 7.99
C LYS A 48 9.46 -0.71 7.14
N TRP A 49 10.76 -0.58 6.89
CA TRP A 49 11.54 -1.51 6.07
C TRP A 49 11.87 -2.83 6.79
N GLU A 50 11.71 -2.89 8.11
CA GLU A 50 11.81 -4.14 8.89
C GLU A 50 10.55 -5.02 8.76
N ILE A 51 9.42 -4.45 8.36
CA ILE A 51 8.15 -5.16 8.22
C ILE A 51 8.17 -5.97 6.92
N GLU A 52 7.89 -7.27 7.01
CA GLU A 52 7.80 -8.12 5.83
C GLU A 52 6.53 -7.83 5.00
N GLU A 53 6.67 -7.94 3.68
CA GLU A 53 5.55 -7.77 2.76
C GLU A 53 4.71 -9.05 2.65
N ILE A 54 3.41 -8.90 2.85
CA ILE A 54 2.44 -9.97 2.66
C ILE A 54 2.01 -10.10 1.19
N GLY A 55 2.11 -9.01 0.42
CA GLY A 55 1.59 -8.91 -0.94
C GLY A 55 0.07 -8.73 -0.96
N TYR A 56 -0.61 -9.48 -1.82
CA TYR A 56 -2.07 -9.46 -1.96
C TYR A 56 -2.69 -10.79 -1.55
N LEU A 57 -3.73 -10.72 -0.70
CA LEU A 57 -4.55 -11.86 -0.30
C LEU A 57 -5.93 -11.76 -0.95
N LYS A 58 -6.40 -12.83 -1.59
CA LYS A 58 -7.72 -12.87 -2.28
C LYS A 58 -8.90 -12.74 -1.33
N GLU A 59 -8.71 -13.11 -0.07
CA GLU A 59 -9.77 -13.09 0.94
C GLU A 59 -9.45 -12.05 2.00
N VAL A 60 -10.34 -11.06 2.12
CA VAL A 60 -10.24 -10.02 3.12
C VAL A 60 -11.29 -10.28 4.20
N SER A 61 -10.82 -10.40 5.44
CA SER A 61 -11.64 -10.47 6.64
C SER A 61 -11.18 -9.38 7.62
N ASP A 62 -11.93 -9.15 8.70
CA ASP A 62 -11.67 -8.07 9.64
C ASP A 62 -10.29 -8.19 10.33
N PHE A 63 -9.75 -9.41 10.49
CA PHE A 63 -8.39 -9.59 11.00
C PHE A 63 -7.30 -8.92 10.14
N ILE A 64 -7.53 -8.71 8.83
CA ILE A 64 -6.61 -8.00 7.94
C ILE A 64 -6.52 -6.51 8.28
N LYS A 65 -7.62 -5.89 8.71
CA LYS A 65 -7.62 -4.48 9.15
C LYS A 65 -6.71 -4.29 10.36
N LEU A 66 -6.75 -5.24 11.29
CA LEU A 66 -5.91 -5.23 12.49
C LEU A 66 -4.42 -5.36 12.18
N ILE A 67 -4.05 -6.02 11.06
CA ILE A 67 -2.65 -6.10 10.62
C ILE A 67 -2.15 -4.73 10.18
N LYS A 68 -2.94 -3.99 9.38
CA LYS A 68 -2.56 -2.63 8.93
C LYS A 68 -2.42 -1.65 10.09
N GLU A 69 -3.31 -1.74 11.08
CA GLU A 69 -3.19 -0.98 12.32
C GLU A 69 -1.94 -1.43 13.11
N GLY A 70 -1.66 -2.72 13.18
CA GLY A 70 -0.47 -3.28 13.80
C GLY A 70 0.83 -2.81 13.17
N GLU A 71 0.89 -2.72 11.84
CA GLU A 71 2.01 -2.11 11.11
C GLU A 71 2.21 -0.66 11.52
N THR A 72 1.13 0.14 11.53
CA THR A 72 1.19 1.55 11.92
C THR A 72 1.68 1.71 13.37
N LEU A 73 1.21 0.85 14.28
CA LEU A 73 1.67 0.85 15.67
C LEU A 73 3.17 0.53 15.76
N PHE A 74 3.66 -0.44 14.98
CA PHE A 74 5.08 -0.77 14.95
C PHE A 74 5.92 0.38 14.37
N GLU A 75 5.50 0.94 13.24
CA GLU A 75 6.14 2.09 12.56
C GLU A 75 6.28 3.29 13.51
N LEU A 76 5.25 3.57 14.31
CA LEU A 76 5.24 4.67 15.30
C LEU A 76 5.93 4.33 16.63
N GLY A 77 6.37 3.08 16.82
CA GLY A 77 7.10 2.64 18.02
C GLY A 77 6.23 2.22 19.20
N PHE A 78 4.94 1.95 18.98
CA PHE A 78 3.98 1.47 19.99
C PHE A 78 3.97 -0.07 20.07
N TYR A 79 5.11 -0.64 20.47
CA TYR A 79 5.35 -2.09 20.41
C TYR A 79 4.42 -2.94 21.28
N THR A 80 4.13 -2.51 22.50
CA THR A 80 3.18 -3.20 23.39
C THR A 80 1.79 -3.32 22.75
N SER A 81 1.31 -2.23 22.15
CA SER A 81 0.02 -2.21 21.44
C SER A 81 0.05 -3.08 20.19
N CYS A 82 1.17 -3.05 19.44
CA CYS A 82 1.37 -3.92 18.28
C CYS A 82 1.29 -5.41 18.66
N ILE A 83 2.02 -5.85 19.70
CA ILE A 83 1.99 -7.24 20.18
C ILE A 83 0.57 -7.66 20.58
N ALA A 84 -0.13 -6.80 21.32
CA ALA A 84 -1.50 -7.07 21.75
C ALA A 84 -2.46 -7.21 20.55
N LEU A 85 -2.42 -6.24 19.62
CA LEU A 85 -3.32 -6.20 18.46
C LEU A 85 -3.07 -7.36 17.49
N ILE A 86 -1.81 -7.65 17.19
CA ILE A 86 -1.44 -8.78 16.32
C ILE A 86 -1.79 -10.11 16.97
N GLY A 87 -1.67 -10.22 18.30
CA GLY A 87 -2.15 -11.40 18.99
C GLY A 87 -3.66 -11.60 18.92
N VAL A 88 -4.45 -10.51 18.98
CA VAL A 88 -5.91 -10.58 18.74
C VAL A 88 -6.21 -10.98 17.28
N SER A 89 -5.52 -10.38 16.31
CA SER A 89 -5.66 -10.73 14.88
C SER A 89 -5.32 -12.19 14.62
N SER A 90 -4.24 -12.70 15.24
CA SER A 90 -3.84 -14.12 15.17
C SER A 90 -4.88 -15.05 15.78
N GLU A 91 -5.48 -14.67 16.91
CA GLU A 91 -6.56 -15.44 17.53
C GLU A 91 -7.79 -15.49 16.61
N ASP A 92 -8.22 -14.35 16.08
CA ASP A 92 -9.37 -14.24 15.19
C ASP A 92 -9.17 -15.03 13.89
N PHE A 93 -7.99 -14.92 13.26
CA PHE A 93 -7.62 -15.73 12.11
C PHE A 93 -7.70 -17.24 12.39
N SER A 94 -7.22 -17.69 13.55
CA SER A 94 -7.33 -19.10 13.93
C SER A 94 -8.80 -19.52 14.11
N LYS A 95 -9.69 -18.65 14.61
CA LYS A 95 -11.14 -18.93 14.65
C LYS A 95 -11.73 -19.03 13.25
N TYR A 96 -11.42 -18.03 12.42
CA TYR A 96 -11.86 -17.97 11.02
C TYR A 96 -11.48 -19.23 10.26
N LEU A 97 -10.23 -19.69 10.36
CA LEU A 97 -9.75 -20.87 9.65
C LEU A 97 -10.55 -22.13 10.03
N SER A 98 -10.83 -22.34 11.32
CA SER A 98 -11.63 -23.48 11.77
C SER A 98 -13.10 -23.39 11.32
N LEU A 99 -13.71 -22.21 11.40
CA LEU A 99 -15.08 -22.01 10.93
C LEU A 99 -15.20 -22.25 9.43
N LYS A 100 -14.26 -21.70 8.64
CA LYS A 100 -14.22 -21.84 7.18
C LYS A 100 -14.15 -23.31 6.76
N LEU A 101 -13.41 -24.13 7.50
CA LEU A 101 -13.23 -25.56 7.22
C LEU A 101 -14.30 -26.45 7.90
N GLY A 102 -15.27 -25.87 8.63
CA GLY A 102 -16.37 -26.61 9.24
C GLY A 102 -16.07 -27.24 10.61
N HIS A 103 -14.98 -26.87 11.27
CA HIS A 103 -14.54 -27.41 12.57
C HIS A 103 -15.07 -26.57 13.74
N ASN A 104 -16.39 -26.60 13.96
CA ASN A 104 -17.04 -25.82 15.04
C ASN A 104 -16.59 -26.23 16.46
N ASN A 105 -16.16 -27.49 16.62
CA ASN A 105 -15.55 -28.03 17.85
C ASN A 105 -14.23 -27.34 18.23
N HIS A 106 -13.59 -26.61 17.31
CA HIS A 106 -12.41 -25.80 17.61
C HIS A 106 -12.75 -24.43 18.19
N ILE A 107 -14.03 -24.04 18.16
CA ILE A 107 -14.52 -22.76 18.67
C ILE A 107 -15.11 -22.95 20.04
N GLN A 108 -16.01 -23.93 20.18
CA GLN A 108 -16.75 -24.23 21.39
C GLN A 108 -16.60 -25.70 21.75
N ASP A 109 -16.39 -25.96 23.04
CA ASP A 109 -16.32 -27.31 23.61
C ASP A 109 -17.28 -27.41 24.80
N VAL A 110 -17.61 -28.62 25.22
CA VAL A 110 -18.61 -28.91 26.25
C VAL A 110 -17.93 -29.58 27.43
N ASP A 111 -18.07 -28.98 28.62
CA ASP A 111 -17.50 -29.56 29.83
C ASP A 111 -18.26 -30.83 30.28
N ARG A 112 -17.71 -31.56 31.27
CA ARG A 112 -18.34 -32.78 31.81
C ARG A 112 -19.74 -32.57 32.39
N ARG A 113 -20.19 -31.33 32.57
CA ARG A 113 -21.51 -30.94 33.09
C ARG A 113 -22.44 -30.46 31.97
N GLY A 114 -22.05 -30.58 30.70
CA GLY A 114 -22.85 -30.15 29.56
C GLY A 114 -22.81 -28.65 29.28
N ARG A 115 -21.86 -27.89 29.85
CA ARG A 115 -21.75 -26.44 29.63
C ARG A 115 -20.78 -26.13 28.50
N THR A 116 -21.23 -25.31 27.56
CA THR A 116 -20.40 -24.83 26.45
C THR A 116 -19.40 -23.77 26.92
N PHE A 117 -18.16 -23.84 26.46
CA PHE A 117 -17.12 -22.84 26.70
C PHE A 117 -16.29 -22.60 25.43
N ASP A 118 -15.69 -21.41 25.33
CA ASP A 118 -14.79 -21.08 24.21
C ASP A 118 -13.45 -21.81 24.35
N VAL A 119 -13.06 -22.50 23.28
CA VAL A 119 -11.78 -23.20 23.20
C VAL A 119 -10.64 -22.16 23.20
N SER A 120 -9.74 -22.26 24.17
CA SER A 120 -8.56 -21.38 24.24
C SER A 120 -7.74 -21.43 22.96
N GLN A 121 -7.07 -20.33 22.60
CA GLN A 121 -6.20 -20.30 21.41
C GLN A 121 -5.16 -21.42 21.42
N PHE A 122 -4.58 -21.75 22.58
CA PHE A 122 -3.62 -22.84 22.71
C PHE A 122 -4.22 -24.20 22.32
N ASN A 123 -5.42 -24.53 22.83
CA ASN A 123 -6.08 -25.78 22.50
C ASN A 123 -6.52 -25.82 21.04
N ARG A 124 -7.00 -24.69 20.52
CA ARG A 124 -7.41 -24.53 19.12
C ARG A 124 -6.27 -24.79 18.15
N LEU A 125 -5.10 -24.18 18.38
CA LEU A 125 -3.91 -24.42 17.56
C LEU A 125 -3.48 -25.89 17.60
N LYS A 126 -3.57 -26.55 18.77
CA LYS A 126 -3.27 -27.98 18.88
C LYS A 126 -4.25 -28.85 18.10
N LEU A 127 -5.54 -28.55 18.15
CA LEU A 127 -6.55 -29.27 17.37
C LEU A 127 -6.29 -29.10 15.87
N GLN A 128 -6.04 -27.86 15.42
CA GLN A 128 -5.70 -27.56 14.03
C GLN A 128 -4.43 -28.28 13.56
N LEU A 129 -3.40 -28.40 14.41
CA LEU A 129 -2.20 -29.17 14.10
C LEU A 129 -2.49 -30.68 14.01
N ASN A 130 -3.20 -31.24 14.99
CA ASN A 130 -3.52 -32.67 15.03
C ASN A 130 -4.37 -33.12 13.84
N GLU A 131 -5.25 -32.25 13.36
CA GLU A 131 -6.11 -32.49 12.20
C GLU A 131 -5.46 -32.09 10.86
N SER A 132 -4.16 -31.74 10.87
CA SER A 132 -3.41 -31.33 9.68
C SER A 132 -3.99 -30.11 8.93
N ILE A 133 -4.76 -29.27 9.63
CA ILE A 133 -5.18 -27.94 9.13
C ILE A 133 -3.98 -26.99 9.10
N LEU A 134 -3.11 -27.10 10.12
CA LEU A 134 -1.84 -26.39 10.18
C LEU A 134 -0.68 -27.38 10.05
N THR A 135 0.37 -26.95 9.34
CA THR A 135 1.69 -27.58 9.44
C THR A 135 2.36 -27.25 10.77
N GLN A 136 3.38 -28.02 11.16
CA GLN A 136 4.16 -27.74 12.37
C GLN A 136 4.75 -26.32 12.34
N ASN A 137 5.28 -25.89 11.19
CA ASN A 137 5.85 -24.54 11.04
C ASN A 137 4.79 -23.46 11.28
N GLN A 138 3.60 -23.58 10.68
CA GLN A 138 2.52 -22.61 10.89
C GLN A 138 2.03 -22.60 12.33
N TYR A 139 1.96 -23.77 12.98
CA TYR A 139 1.65 -23.87 14.40
C TYR A 139 2.69 -23.13 15.26
N ASP A 140 3.99 -23.34 15.01
CA ASP A 140 5.06 -22.73 15.79
C ASP A 140 5.04 -21.20 15.68
N LEU A 141 4.81 -20.67 14.49
CA LEU A 141 4.68 -19.22 14.25
C LEU A 141 3.50 -18.62 15.04
N LEU A 142 2.33 -19.27 15.02
CA LEU A 142 1.12 -18.80 15.73
C LEU A 142 1.24 -18.99 17.25
N ASP A 143 1.86 -20.07 17.71
CA ASP A 143 2.07 -20.33 19.13
C ASP A 143 3.09 -19.34 19.74
N GLU A 144 4.09 -18.92 18.97
CA GLU A 144 5.01 -17.85 19.38
C GLU A 144 4.27 -16.52 19.59
N ILE A 145 3.40 -16.11 18.65
CA ILE A 145 2.56 -14.92 18.81
C ILE A 145 1.73 -15.02 20.08
N ARG A 146 1.06 -16.17 20.29
CA ARG A 146 0.23 -16.42 21.49
C ARG A 146 1.04 -16.25 22.78
N LYS A 147 2.25 -16.81 22.85
CA LYS A 147 3.13 -16.69 24.03
C LYS A 147 3.46 -15.22 24.32
N LYS A 148 3.93 -14.49 23.32
CA LYS A 148 4.29 -13.06 23.45
C LYS A 148 3.09 -12.20 23.83
N ARG A 149 1.92 -12.43 23.21
CA ARG A 149 0.66 -11.75 23.56
C ARG A 149 0.23 -12.05 24.99
N ASN A 150 0.33 -13.29 25.45
CA ASN A 150 -0.04 -13.63 26.82
C ASN A 150 0.92 -13.00 27.84
N ASP A 151 2.22 -12.98 27.56
CA ASP A 151 3.19 -12.27 28.40
C ASP A 151 2.89 -10.77 28.48
N CYS A 152 2.52 -10.17 27.36
CA CYS A 152 2.12 -8.76 27.25
C CYS A 152 0.82 -8.46 28.01
N LEU A 153 -0.28 -9.16 27.72
CA LEU A 153 -1.60 -8.83 28.25
C LEU A 153 -1.80 -9.21 29.71
N HIS A 154 -1.15 -10.28 30.18
CA HIS A 154 -1.16 -10.62 31.60
C HIS A 154 -0.09 -9.87 32.39
N TYR A 155 0.69 -9.02 31.70
CA TYR A 155 1.75 -8.23 32.30
C TYR A 155 2.69 -9.10 33.14
N ASN A 156 3.14 -10.23 32.55
CA ASN A 156 3.99 -11.21 33.21
C ASN A 156 5.34 -10.58 33.59
N GLN A 157 6.00 -11.10 34.62
CA GLN A 157 7.25 -10.50 35.13
C GLN A 157 8.32 -10.35 34.04
N ASN A 158 8.45 -11.35 33.16
CA ASN A 158 9.35 -11.31 32.02
C ASN A 158 9.04 -10.16 31.04
N PHE A 159 7.78 -9.76 30.91
CA PHE A 159 7.39 -8.63 30.06
C PHE A 159 7.72 -7.29 30.73
N LYS A 160 7.50 -7.18 32.04
CA LYS A 160 7.76 -5.93 32.81
C LYS A 160 9.22 -5.52 32.81
N THR A 161 10.13 -6.48 32.65
CA THR A 161 11.57 -6.25 32.65
C THR A 161 12.12 -5.90 31.26
N LYS A 162 11.30 -5.99 30.20
CA LYS A 162 11.77 -5.75 28.83
C LYS A 162 12.05 -4.28 28.59
N ASP A 163 13.17 -4.01 27.95
CA ASP A 163 13.44 -2.69 27.40
C ASP A 163 12.70 -2.46 26.07
N LYS A 164 12.89 -1.26 25.51
CA LYS A 164 12.22 -0.85 24.27
C LYS A 164 12.67 -1.67 23.06
N ASP A 165 13.93 -2.09 23.01
CA ASP A 165 14.48 -2.84 21.88
C ASP A 165 14.01 -4.29 21.92
N GLU A 166 13.94 -4.91 23.12
CA GLU A 166 13.32 -6.22 23.31
C GLU A 166 11.84 -6.21 22.91
N LEU A 167 11.09 -5.17 23.28
CA LEU A 167 9.70 -5.00 22.87
C LEU A 167 9.56 -4.80 21.35
N LYS A 168 10.49 -4.06 20.73
CA LYS A 168 10.55 -3.91 19.26
C LYS A 168 10.73 -5.27 18.59
N GLN A 169 11.68 -6.08 19.07
CA GLN A 169 11.94 -7.42 18.52
C GLN A 169 10.73 -8.33 18.66
N ASP A 170 10.07 -8.33 19.82
CA ASP A 170 8.83 -9.10 20.00
C ASP A 170 7.71 -8.66 19.06
N ALA A 171 7.53 -7.35 18.88
CA ALA A 171 6.49 -6.81 18.02
C ALA A 171 6.71 -7.19 16.55
N ILE A 172 7.95 -7.06 16.04
CA ILE A 172 8.24 -7.41 14.64
C ILE A 172 8.13 -8.91 14.39
N ILE A 173 8.57 -9.74 15.33
CA ILE A 173 8.40 -11.20 15.25
C ILE A 173 6.91 -11.53 15.18
N CYS A 174 6.09 -10.96 16.07
CA CYS A 174 4.64 -11.21 16.04
C CYS A 174 4.02 -10.84 14.68
N LEU A 175 4.34 -9.66 14.18
CA LEU A 175 3.79 -9.12 12.94
C LEU A 175 4.19 -9.96 11.73
N ASN A 176 5.48 -10.24 11.57
CA ASN A 176 6.00 -11.00 10.43
C ASN A 176 5.58 -12.48 10.49
N ASN A 177 5.54 -13.10 11.68
CA ASN A 177 5.04 -14.47 11.83
C ASN A 177 3.57 -14.59 11.39
N LEU A 178 2.72 -13.61 11.72
CA LEU A 178 1.32 -13.62 11.30
C LEU A 178 1.21 -13.47 9.79
N LYS A 179 1.91 -12.49 9.21
CA LYS A 179 1.90 -12.26 7.76
C LYS A 179 2.38 -13.48 6.97
N LYS A 180 3.47 -14.10 7.42
CA LYS A 180 4.00 -15.33 6.83
C LYS A 180 2.98 -16.46 6.87
N THR A 181 2.36 -16.68 8.03
CA THR A 181 1.33 -17.71 8.20
C THR A 181 0.13 -17.48 7.27
N LEU A 182 -0.34 -16.23 7.16
CA LEU A 182 -1.44 -15.87 6.26
C LEU A 182 -1.08 -16.09 4.80
N LYS A 183 0.11 -15.67 4.40
CA LYS A 183 0.63 -15.88 3.04
C LYS A 183 0.68 -17.37 2.69
N ASP A 184 1.15 -18.21 3.62
CA ASP A 184 1.26 -19.65 3.43
C ASP A 184 -0.10 -20.37 3.35
N ILE A 185 -1.10 -19.91 4.11
CA ILE A 185 -2.41 -20.57 4.20
C ILE A 185 -3.42 -20.06 3.17
N LEU A 186 -3.53 -18.74 3.01
CA LEU A 186 -4.48 -18.10 2.09
C LEU A 186 -3.91 -17.99 0.67
N GLY A 187 -2.58 -18.07 0.53
CA GLY A 187 -1.88 -17.99 -0.75
C GLY A 187 -1.80 -16.58 -1.33
N THR A 188 -0.85 -16.40 -2.25
CA THR A 188 -0.77 -15.26 -3.16
C THR A 188 -0.96 -15.76 -4.59
N SER A 189 -1.67 -15.02 -5.45
CA SER A 189 -1.79 -15.36 -6.87
C SER A 189 -0.45 -15.11 -7.56
N ASN A 190 0.24 -16.15 -8.01
CA ASN A 190 1.54 -16.00 -8.70
C ASN A 190 1.39 -15.67 -10.20
N GLN A 191 0.15 -15.67 -10.72
CA GLN A 191 -0.19 -15.26 -12.09
C GLN A 191 -1.59 -14.63 -12.09
N PRO A 192 -1.69 -13.34 -11.79
CA PRO A 192 -2.98 -12.67 -11.75
C PRO A 192 -3.56 -12.53 -13.15
N ASN A 193 -4.86 -12.78 -13.29
CA ASN A 193 -5.59 -12.45 -14.51
C ASN A 193 -5.95 -10.95 -14.51
N GLU A 194 -6.43 -10.44 -15.64
CA GLU A 194 -6.81 -9.03 -15.81
C GLU A 194 -7.79 -8.55 -14.73
N LYS A 195 -8.78 -9.38 -14.37
CA LYS A 195 -9.75 -9.06 -13.33
C LYS A 195 -9.09 -8.92 -11.95
N GLU A 196 -8.16 -9.82 -11.61
CA GLU A 196 -7.40 -9.74 -10.34
C GLU A 196 -6.54 -8.48 -10.27
N ILE A 197 -5.94 -8.06 -11.38
CA ILE A 197 -5.17 -6.80 -11.45
C ILE A 197 -6.09 -5.60 -11.18
N LEU A 198 -7.24 -5.54 -11.86
CA LEU A 198 -8.21 -4.46 -11.68
C LEU A 198 -8.77 -4.42 -10.25
N GLU A 199 -8.99 -5.58 -9.63
CA GLU A 199 -9.41 -5.68 -8.22
C GLU A 199 -8.33 -5.10 -7.28
N VAL A 200 -7.06 -5.49 -7.45
CA VAL A 200 -5.96 -4.94 -6.64
C VAL A 200 -5.87 -3.42 -6.77
N LEU A 201 -5.93 -2.89 -8.00
CA LEU A 201 -5.89 -1.44 -8.23
C LEU A 201 -7.11 -0.73 -7.62
N SER A 202 -8.30 -1.33 -7.71
CA SER A 202 -9.52 -0.79 -7.11
C SER A 202 -9.43 -0.74 -5.58
N GLU A 203 -8.90 -1.78 -4.95
CA GLU A 203 -8.72 -1.80 -3.49
C GLU A 203 -7.68 -0.77 -3.03
N ILE A 204 -6.57 -0.61 -3.75
CA ILE A 204 -5.60 0.47 -3.48
C ILE A 204 -6.29 1.83 -3.56
N ALA A 205 -7.11 2.08 -4.59
CA ALA A 205 -7.82 3.35 -4.74
C ALA A 205 -8.82 3.61 -3.60
N LYS A 206 -9.53 2.58 -3.12
CA LYS A 206 -10.47 2.69 -1.99
C LYS A 206 -9.77 3.02 -0.66
N GLU A 207 -8.49 2.70 -0.54
CA GLU A 207 -7.72 2.95 0.68
C GLU A 207 -7.21 4.39 0.82
N VAL A 208 -7.32 5.21 -0.23
CA VAL A 208 -6.92 6.63 -0.22
C VAL A 208 -7.73 7.42 0.81
N GLY A 209 -7.03 8.14 1.69
CA GLY A 209 -7.64 8.92 2.76
C GLY A 209 -7.99 8.11 4.01
N SER A 210 -7.78 6.78 4.00
CA SER A 210 -7.84 5.93 5.19
C SER A 210 -6.44 5.48 5.61
N THR A 211 -5.93 4.41 5.01
CA THR A 211 -4.60 3.85 5.29
C THR A 211 -3.54 4.37 4.33
N ILE A 212 -3.92 4.81 3.12
CA ILE A 212 -3.04 5.51 2.19
C ILE A 212 -3.15 7.01 2.45
N LYS A 213 -2.02 7.62 2.82
CA LYS A 213 -1.95 8.98 3.37
C LYS A 213 -2.11 10.05 2.29
N ASN A 214 -1.61 9.79 1.08
CA ASN A 214 -1.61 10.75 -0.03
C ASN A 214 -1.48 10.05 -1.39
N LYS A 215 -1.51 10.84 -2.47
CA LYS A 215 -1.38 10.35 -3.85
C LYS A 215 -0.02 9.68 -4.11
N ASP A 216 1.06 10.15 -3.49
CA ASP A 216 2.40 9.59 -3.71
C ASP A 216 2.56 8.20 -3.10
N GLU A 217 1.95 7.97 -1.93
CA GLU A 217 1.85 6.63 -1.34
C GLU A 217 0.98 5.71 -2.21
N MET A 218 -0.12 6.22 -2.78
CA MET A 218 -0.92 5.47 -3.74
C MET A 218 -0.09 5.05 -4.96
N ARG A 219 0.62 5.99 -5.59
CA ARG A 219 1.49 5.72 -6.75
C ARG A 219 2.56 4.69 -6.41
N SER A 220 3.20 4.82 -5.24
CA SER A 220 4.18 3.86 -4.75
C SER A 220 3.60 2.47 -4.56
N LYS A 221 2.39 2.35 -3.98
CA LYS A 221 1.72 1.05 -3.81
C LYS A 221 1.32 0.43 -5.14
N VAL A 222 0.78 1.22 -6.08
CA VAL A 222 0.46 0.74 -7.45
C VAL A 222 1.73 0.23 -8.12
N LYS A 223 2.81 1.02 -8.11
CA LYS A 223 4.12 0.63 -8.65
C LYS A 223 4.60 -0.70 -8.08
N ASN A 224 4.62 -0.82 -6.76
CA ASN A 224 5.09 -2.02 -6.08
C ASN A 224 4.18 -3.22 -6.39
N ALA A 225 2.86 -3.03 -6.38
CA ALA A 225 1.90 -4.07 -6.74
C ALA A 225 2.13 -4.58 -8.17
N MET A 226 2.31 -3.69 -9.14
CA MET A 226 2.62 -4.08 -10.53
C MET A 226 3.93 -4.87 -10.61
N SER A 227 4.98 -4.44 -9.90
CA SER A 227 6.24 -5.19 -9.86
C SER A 227 6.06 -6.61 -9.31
N TYR A 228 5.30 -6.78 -8.22
CA TYR A 228 5.00 -8.11 -7.66
C TYR A 228 4.12 -8.98 -8.56
N LEU A 229 3.08 -8.39 -9.15
CA LEU A 229 2.08 -9.11 -9.94
C LEU A 229 2.64 -9.63 -11.27
N PHE A 230 3.52 -8.85 -11.91
CA PHE A 230 4.07 -9.19 -13.22
C PHE A 230 5.54 -9.63 -13.17
N ASN A 231 6.18 -9.57 -12.00
CA ASN A 231 7.58 -9.94 -11.78
C ASN A 231 8.55 -9.24 -12.76
N PHE A 232 8.33 -7.94 -13.01
CA PHE A 232 9.24 -7.09 -13.77
C PHE A 232 9.49 -5.77 -13.05
N ASP A 233 10.64 -5.18 -13.39
CA ASP A 233 11.00 -3.85 -12.91
C ASP A 233 10.23 -2.78 -13.72
N VAL A 234 9.26 -2.14 -13.07
CA VAL A 234 8.46 -1.05 -13.64
C VAL A 234 9.19 0.30 -13.57
N THR A 235 10.39 0.34 -13.00
CA THR A 235 11.11 1.58 -12.71
C THR A 235 12.25 1.87 -13.68
N PHE A 236 12.56 3.15 -13.81
CA PHE A 236 13.78 3.59 -14.45
C PHE A 236 14.96 3.45 -13.49
N LYS A 237 16.17 3.33 -14.06
CA LYS A 237 17.42 3.33 -13.29
C LYS A 237 17.54 4.62 -12.46
N THR A 238 18.15 4.50 -11.29
CA THR A 238 18.23 5.57 -10.27
C THR A 238 19.01 6.82 -10.70
N ASP A 239 19.86 6.72 -11.73
CA ASP A 239 20.63 7.83 -12.28
C ASP A 239 19.90 8.59 -13.40
N LYS A 240 18.79 8.05 -13.90
CA LYS A 240 18.01 8.64 -14.98
C LYS A 240 17.02 9.66 -14.44
N LYS A 241 17.18 10.92 -14.86
CA LYS A 241 16.33 12.04 -14.43
C LYS A 241 15.17 12.34 -15.37
N TYR A 242 15.30 11.98 -16.63
CA TYR A 242 14.33 12.30 -17.67
C TYR A 242 14.17 11.12 -18.61
N GLU A 243 12.96 10.95 -19.12
CA GLU A 243 12.66 10.09 -20.25
C GLU A 243 12.24 10.97 -21.42
N ILE A 244 12.87 10.76 -22.58
CA ILE A 244 12.53 11.42 -23.83
C ILE A 244 12.08 10.34 -24.80
N ARG A 245 10.95 10.56 -25.48
CA ARG A 245 10.40 9.63 -26.45
C ARG A 245 10.07 10.35 -27.75
N ASP A 246 10.71 9.88 -28.80
CA ASP A 246 10.41 10.28 -30.18
C ASP A 246 9.67 9.13 -30.86
N ASP A 247 8.43 9.36 -31.26
CA ASP A 247 7.67 8.35 -32.00
C ASP A 247 6.57 8.99 -32.87
N TYR A 248 5.98 8.15 -33.71
CA TYR A 248 4.68 8.42 -34.28
C TYR A 248 3.59 8.00 -33.29
N PHE A 249 2.68 8.91 -33.04
CA PHE A 249 1.58 8.74 -32.11
C PHE A 249 0.25 8.92 -32.81
N LEU A 250 -0.68 8.03 -32.51
CA LEU A 250 -2.08 8.18 -32.84
C LEU A 250 -2.75 8.96 -31.71
N ILE A 251 -3.40 10.07 -32.03
CA ILE A 251 -4.21 10.82 -31.07
C ILE A 251 -5.47 9.99 -30.76
N LYS A 252 -5.63 9.57 -29.51
CA LYS A 252 -6.79 8.79 -29.06
C LYS A 252 -7.90 9.67 -28.52
N GLU A 253 -7.53 10.74 -27.83
CA GLU A 253 -8.46 11.64 -27.18
C GLU A 253 -7.82 13.02 -27.05
N ILE A 254 -8.62 14.07 -27.23
CA ILE A 254 -8.23 15.46 -26.97
C ILE A 254 -9.23 16.03 -25.97
N ASP A 255 -8.75 16.32 -24.76
CA ASP A 255 -9.56 16.94 -23.71
C ASP A 255 -9.01 18.33 -23.37
N PHE A 256 -9.54 19.35 -24.05
CA PHE A 256 -9.17 20.73 -23.76
C PHE A 256 -9.74 21.27 -22.46
N GLU A 257 -10.74 20.62 -21.85
CA GLU A 257 -11.30 21.03 -20.55
C GLU A 257 -10.36 20.66 -19.42
N ASN A 258 -9.77 19.45 -19.49
CA ASN A 258 -8.78 18.96 -18.51
C ASN A 258 -7.33 19.27 -18.89
N ASN A 259 -7.09 19.97 -20.00
CA ASN A 259 -5.74 20.30 -20.49
C ASN A 259 -4.91 19.06 -20.85
N GLU A 260 -5.50 18.03 -21.44
CA GLU A 260 -4.77 16.78 -21.71
C GLU A 260 -5.07 16.19 -23.10
N THR A 261 -4.16 15.36 -23.60
CA THR A 261 -4.39 14.51 -24.76
C THR A 261 -3.83 13.12 -24.53
N THR A 262 -4.57 12.10 -24.95
CA THR A 262 -4.12 10.72 -24.90
C THR A 262 -3.50 10.33 -26.23
N LEU A 263 -2.25 9.86 -26.21
CA LEU A 263 -1.50 9.41 -27.37
C LEU A 263 -1.21 7.92 -27.27
N ALA A 264 -1.33 7.21 -28.39
CA ALA A 264 -0.89 5.82 -28.51
C ALA A 264 0.32 5.71 -29.44
N SER A 265 1.43 5.17 -28.94
CA SER A 265 2.63 4.90 -29.74
C SER A 265 2.31 3.88 -30.84
N VAL A 266 2.79 4.16 -32.05
CA VAL A 266 2.50 3.36 -33.25
C VAL A 266 3.69 2.53 -33.70
N LEU A 267 4.91 3.06 -33.63
CA LEU A 267 6.07 2.44 -34.26
C LEU A 267 7.03 1.81 -33.24
N LYS A 268 7.60 2.59 -32.32
CA LYS A 268 8.65 2.08 -31.43
C LYS A 268 8.10 1.20 -30.31
N ASN A 269 6.94 1.54 -29.75
CA ASN A 269 6.32 0.83 -28.63
C ASN A 269 4.81 0.65 -28.86
N PRO A 270 4.40 -0.12 -29.89
CA PRO A 270 3.01 -0.29 -30.24
C PRO A 270 2.17 -0.76 -29.05
N GLY A 271 1.09 -0.04 -28.75
CA GLY A 271 0.17 -0.34 -27.65
C GLY A 271 0.48 0.38 -26.33
N LEU A 272 1.55 1.16 -26.27
CA LEU A 272 1.80 2.06 -25.15
C LEU A 272 0.94 3.33 -25.29
N PHE A 273 0.21 3.66 -24.23
CA PHE A 273 -0.56 4.90 -24.10
C PHE A 273 0.16 5.87 -23.17
N VAL A 274 0.15 7.15 -23.53
CA VAL A 274 0.67 8.24 -22.69
C VAL A 274 -0.35 9.37 -22.68
N ILE A 275 -0.56 9.96 -21.51
CA ILE A 275 -1.39 11.16 -21.32
C ILE A 275 -0.42 12.33 -21.26
N VAL A 276 -0.62 13.31 -22.13
CA VAL A 276 0.25 14.48 -22.29
C VAL A 276 -0.51 15.73 -21.86
N GLU A 277 0.07 16.49 -20.95
CA GLU A 277 -0.45 17.78 -20.49
C GLU A 277 -0.30 18.82 -21.61
N LEU A 278 -1.34 19.63 -21.80
CA LEU A 278 -1.48 20.65 -22.83
C LEU A 278 -1.50 22.03 -22.19
N ASN A 279 -0.44 22.81 -22.36
CA ASN A 279 -0.47 24.24 -22.08
C ASN A 279 -1.21 25.03 -23.17
N ASP A 280 -1.51 26.31 -22.91
CA ASP A 280 -2.27 27.16 -23.83
C ASP A 280 -1.66 27.23 -25.24
N LYS A 281 -0.33 27.21 -25.36
CA LYS A 281 0.35 27.25 -26.67
C LYS A 281 0.16 25.95 -27.44
N GLU A 282 0.16 24.81 -26.75
CA GLU A 282 -0.08 23.50 -27.36
C GLU A 282 -1.54 23.38 -27.81
N LYS A 283 -2.50 23.90 -27.03
CA LYS A 283 -3.90 23.96 -27.47
C LYS A 283 -4.10 24.81 -28.72
N GLU A 284 -3.46 25.98 -28.76
CA GLU A 284 -3.43 26.83 -29.96
C GLU A 284 -2.78 26.10 -31.14
N LEU A 285 -1.70 25.35 -30.90
CA LEU A 285 -1.03 24.56 -31.93
C LEU A 285 -1.93 23.45 -32.48
N PHE A 286 -2.62 22.70 -31.61
CA PHE A 286 -3.60 21.67 -32.00
C PHE A 286 -4.71 22.27 -32.85
N THR A 287 -5.25 23.42 -32.43
CA THR A 287 -6.31 24.14 -33.14
C THR A 287 -5.82 24.63 -34.51
N ARG A 288 -4.61 25.21 -34.55
CA ARG A 288 -3.99 25.74 -35.78
C ARG A 288 -3.66 24.65 -36.80
N LEU A 289 -3.16 23.51 -36.33
CA LEU A 289 -2.86 22.35 -37.17
C LEU A 289 -4.12 21.56 -37.56
N GLY A 290 -5.28 21.89 -36.98
CA GLY A 290 -6.54 21.19 -37.24
C GLY A 290 -6.50 19.73 -36.85
N LEU A 291 -5.79 19.39 -35.76
CA LEU A 291 -5.64 18.02 -35.26
C LEU A 291 -6.94 17.54 -34.62
N LYS A 292 -7.26 16.26 -34.87
CA LYS A 292 -8.44 15.59 -34.35
C LYS A 292 -8.09 14.22 -33.79
N GLU A 293 -9.00 13.64 -33.04
CA GLU A 293 -8.93 12.23 -32.66
C GLU A 293 -8.76 11.35 -33.90
N ASN A 294 -7.89 10.35 -33.77
CA ASN A 294 -7.41 9.44 -34.81
C ASN A 294 -6.47 10.06 -35.86
N ASP A 295 -6.07 11.34 -35.74
CA ASP A 295 -4.95 11.85 -36.51
C ASP A 295 -3.63 11.26 -36.00
N THR A 296 -2.68 11.08 -36.91
CA THR A 296 -1.32 10.65 -36.56
C THR A 296 -0.39 11.86 -36.55
N ILE A 297 0.43 11.95 -35.52
CA ILE A 297 1.43 12.99 -35.33
C ILE A 297 2.80 12.35 -35.14
N TRP A 298 3.84 13.07 -35.52
CA TRP A 298 5.18 12.82 -34.99
C TRP A 298 5.38 13.75 -33.80
N ALA A 299 5.83 13.19 -32.67
CA ALA A 299 6.09 13.99 -31.48
C ALA A 299 7.35 13.53 -30.74
N THR A 300 8.04 14.51 -30.18
CA THR A 300 9.01 14.32 -29.10
C THR A 300 8.33 14.64 -27.80
N LEU A 301 8.21 13.65 -26.92
CA LEU A 301 7.67 13.80 -25.58
C LEU A 301 8.80 13.77 -24.57
N TYR A 302 8.64 14.52 -23.48
CA TYR A 302 9.50 14.42 -22.32
C TYR A 302 8.69 14.21 -21.04
N SER A 303 9.29 13.51 -20.08
CA SER A 303 8.77 13.39 -18.72
C SER A 303 9.93 13.32 -17.73
N GLU A 304 9.76 13.95 -16.58
CA GLU A 304 10.69 13.81 -15.46
C GLU A 304 10.51 12.43 -14.81
N ILE A 305 11.61 11.86 -14.31
CA ILE A 305 11.57 10.64 -13.52
C ILE A 305 11.51 11.03 -12.04
N SER A 306 10.48 10.53 -11.37
CA SER A 306 10.21 10.82 -9.98
C SER A 306 11.12 10.06 -9.01
N ASP A 307 11.07 10.45 -7.73
CA ASP A 307 11.80 9.76 -6.65
C ASP A 307 11.38 8.29 -6.49
N ILE A 308 10.21 7.91 -7.00
CA ILE A 308 9.74 6.51 -7.01
C ILE A 308 10.18 5.74 -8.26
N GLY A 309 10.91 6.37 -9.18
CA GLY A 309 11.47 5.75 -10.38
C GLY A 309 10.46 5.60 -11.52
N MET A 310 9.37 6.38 -11.54
CA MET A 310 8.36 6.37 -12.59
C MET A 310 8.34 7.71 -13.33
N THR A 311 7.81 7.72 -14.56
CA THR A 311 7.53 8.99 -15.25
C THR A 311 6.45 9.77 -14.52
N GLU A 312 6.62 11.08 -14.49
CA GLU A 312 5.60 12.06 -14.10
C GLU A 312 4.68 12.38 -15.28
N GLU A 313 4.07 13.57 -15.27
CA GLU A 313 3.36 14.09 -16.42
C GLU A 313 4.26 14.11 -17.66
N TRP A 314 3.65 13.87 -18.83
CA TRP A 314 4.32 13.98 -20.11
C TRP A 314 3.98 15.31 -20.76
N TYR A 315 4.95 15.84 -21.50
CA TYR A 315 4.83 17.13 -22.17
C TYR A 315 5.42 17.04 -23.57
N PHE A 316 4.95 17.91 -24.47
CA PHE A 316 5.55 18.05 -25.79
C PHE A 316 6.86 18.84 -25.72
N VAL A 317 7.89 18.33 -26.39
CA VAL A 317 9.07 19.10 -26.79
C VAL A 317 8.90 19.62 -28.21
N ASP A 318 8.45 18.74 -29.11
CA ASP A 318 8.14 19.06 -30.50
C ASP A 318 6.93 18.22 -30.95
N LEU A 319 6.15 18.79 -31.85
CA LEU A 319 4.95 18.19 -32.40
C LEU A 319 4.76 18.62 -33.85
N ARG A 320 4.52 17.64 -34.73
CA ARG A 320 4.28 17.85 -36.15
C ARG A 320 3.14 16.96 -36.63
N ARG A 321 2.25 17.53 -37.43
CA ARG A 321 1.24 16.77 -38.17
C ARG A 321 1.94 15.99 -39.27
N GLU A 322 1.62 14.71 -39.41
CA GLU A 322 2.11 13.88 -40.51
C GLU A 322 0.96 13.58 -41.46
N ASP A 323 0.91 14.30 -42.58
CA ASP A 323 -0.18 14.18 -43.56
C ASP A 323 -0.03 12.93 -44.46
N ASN A 324 1.17 12.34 -44.55
CA ASN A 324 1.48 11.20 -45.42
C ASN A 324 1.92 9.94 -44.65
N PHE A 325 1.37 9.71 -43.45
CA PHE A 325 1.79 8.60 -42.58
C PHE A 325 1.78 7.23 -43.29
N SER A 326 0.86 6.96 -44.21
CA SER A 326 0.83 5.70 -44.96
C SER A 326 2.06 5.47 -45.84
N GLU A 327 2.58 6.52 -46.48
CA GLU A 327 3.78 6.44 -47.32
C GLU A 327 5.03 6.27 -46.45
N VAL A 328 5.14 7.07 -45.39
CA VAL A 328 6.25 7.02 -44.43
C VAL A 328 6.30 5.68 -43.69
N PHE A 329 5.15 5.17 -43.26
CA PHE A 329 5.05 3.85 -42.61
C PHE A 329 5.44 2.73 -43.58
N HIS A 330 5.06 2.83 -44.86
CA HIS A 330 5.46 1.84 -45.87
C HIS A 330 6.99 1.85 -46.07
N GLU A 331 7.61 3.03 -46.19
CA GLU A 331 9.07 3.15 -46.31
C GLU A 331 9.81 2.64 -45.06
N ILE A 332 9.29 2.91 -43.85
CA ILE A 332 9.88 2.44 -42.59
C ILE A 332 9.76 0.91 -42.49
N MET A 333 8.59 0.34 -42.80
CA MET A 333 8.38 -1.11 -42.77
C MET A 333 9.20 -1.82 -43.85
N GLU A 334 9.37 -1.25 -45.05
CA GLU A 334 10.28 -1.79 -46.05
C GLU A 334 11.73 -1.79 -45.59
N LYS A 335 12.19 -0.74 -44.88
CA LYS A 335 13.54 -0.72 -44.30
C LYS A 335 13.73 -1.75 -43.20
N ILE A 336 12.76 -1.88 -42.29
CA ILE A 336 12.81 -2.86 -41.18
C ILE A 336 12.72 -4.30 -41.70
N MET A 337 11.99 -4.57 -42.79
CA MET A 337 11.91 -5.91 -43.39
C MET A 337 13.15 -6.30 -44.21
N ASN A 338 13.98 -5.34 -44.60
CA ASN A 338 15.19 -5.54 -45.41
C ASN A 338 16.50 -5.50 -44.61
N GLU A 339 16.43 -5.28 -43.29
CA GLU A 339 17.51 -5.50 -42.31
C GLU A 339 17.25 -6.80 -41.53
#